data_AF-A0A453IBL6-F1
#
_entry.id   AF-A0A453IBL6-F1
#
_cell.length_a   1.000
_cell.length_b   1.000
_cell.length_c   1.000
_cell.angle_alpha   90.00
_cell.angle_beta   90.00
_cell.angle_gamma   90.00
#
_symmetry.space_group_name_H-M   'P 1'
#
loop_
_entity.id
_entity.type
_entity.pdbx_description
1 polymer ?
#
loop_
_entity_poly.entity_id
_entity_poly.type
_entity_poly.pdbx_seq_one_letter_code
_entity_poly.pdbx_strand_id
1 'polypeptide(L)'
;WATDIGPIGDMAGIEEYMNIWHMIGVVQLREEIVDSISWSWERSGEFSARSAYAARFAGRQVSPTAAFTWRSKTPLRCRFFAWLAIMNRCWTSDRLARRGLPH
;
A
#
# COMPACT_ATOMS: atom_id res chain seq x y z
N TRP A 1 1.38 12.35 22.34
CA TRP A 1 0.52 11.66 21.35
C TRP A 1 -0.48 12.61 20.71
N ALA A 2 -1.42 13.20 21.47
CA ALA A 2 -2.43 14.10 20.87
C ALA A 2 -1.81 15.37 20.26
N THR A 3 -0.71 15.85 20.84
CA THR A 3 0.10 16.97 20.32
C THR A 3 0.92 16.63 19.07
N ASP A 4 1.08 15.35 18.77
CA ASP A 4 1.87 14.86 17.62
C ASP A 4 1.00 14.75 16.35
N ILE A 5 -0.30 14.98 16.50
CA ILE A 5 -1.27 14.99 15.41
C ILE A 5 -1.31 16.40 14.81
N GLY A 6 -1.04 16.50 13.51
CA GLY A 6 -1.12 17.76 12.77
C GLY A 6 -2.54 18.33 12.73
N PRO A 7 -2.71 19.56 12.17
CA PRO A 7 -4.03 20.18 12.09
C PRO A 7 -5.02 19.29 11.34
N ILE A 8 -6.17 19.03 11.97
CA ILE A 8 -7.26 18.24 11.39
C ILE A 8 -8.12 19.18 10.55
N GLY A 9 -8.20 18.91 9.25
CA GLY A 9 -8.83 19.81 8.28
C GLY A 9 -10.28 19.48 7.92
N ASP A 10 -10.79 18.32 8.33
CA ASP A 10 -12.10 17.81 7.93
C ASP A 10 -12.85 17.09 9.07
N MET A 11 -14.17 16.95 8.90
CA MET A 11 -15.02 16.26 9.90
C MET A 11 -14.65 14.80 10.09
N ALA A 12 -14.24 14.11 9.01
CA ALA A 12 -13.81 12.73 9.07
C ALA A 12 -12.57 12.56 9.97
N GLY A 13 -11.59 13.45 9.86
CA GLY A 13 -10.42 13.43 10.73
C GLY A 13 -10.76 13.71 12.20
N ILE A 14 -11.78 14.54 12.47
CA ILE A 14 -12.26 14.78 13.85
C ILE A 14 -12.89 13.52 14.43
N GLU A 15 -13.73 12.82 13.66
CA GLU A 15 -14.33 11.55 14.10
C GLU A 15 -13.25 10.50 14.39
N GLU A 16 -12.26 10.37 13.50
CA GLU A 16 -11.14 9.44 13.69
C GLU A 16 -10.32 9.80 14.94
N TYR A 17 -10.03 11.08 15.15
CA TYR A 17 -9.35 11.55 16.35
C TYR A 17 -10.12 11.21 17.63
N MET A 18 -11.43 11.45 17.67
CA MET A 18 -12.25 11.15 18.85
C MET A 18 -12.31 9.64 19.13
N ASN A 19 -12.37 8.82 18.09
CA ASN A 19 -12.31 7.36 18.23
C ASN A 19 -10.97 6.91 18.83
N ILE A 20 -9.86 7.44 18.34
CA ILE A 20 -8.52 7.13 18.88
C ILE A 20 -8.39 7.61 20.33
N TRP A 21 -8.86 8.83 20.62
CA TRP A 21 -8.85 9.37 21.98
C TRP A 21 -9.56 8.45 22.97
N HIS A 22 -10.75 7.98 22.62
CA HIS A 22 -11.51 7.06 23.46
C HIS A 22 -10.79 5.71 23.64
N MET A 23 -10.21 5.16 22.57
CA MET A 23 -9.43 3.91 22.63
C MET A 23 -8.19 4.04 23.51
N ILE A 24 -7.48 5.16 23.45
CA ILE A 24 -6.27 5.37 24.25
C ILE A 24 -6.60 5.69 25.70
N GLY A 25 -7.71 6.40 25.97
CA GLY A 25 -8.11 6.78 27.33
C GLY A 25 -8.35 5.59 28.27
N VAL A 26 -8.65 4.41 27.74
CA VAL A 26 -8.82 3.17 28.52
C VAL A 26 -7.53 2.37 28.69
N VAL A 27 -6.45 2.73 27.98
CA VAL A 27 -5.16 2.03 28.07
C VAL A 27 -4.41 2.47 29.33
N GLN A 28 -4.12 1.51 30.20
CA GLN A 28 -3.31 1.71 31.40
C GLN A 28 -1.88 1.25 31.12
N LEU A 29 -0.94 2.19 31.06
CA LEU A 29 0.48 1.90 30.88
C LEU A 29 1.05 1.30 32.18
N ARG A 30 1.91 0.30 32.05
CA ARG A 30 2.57 -0.37 33.18
C ARG A 30 4.08 -0.21 33.02
N GLU A 31 4.71 0.56 33.89
CA GLU A 31 6.13 0.92 33.78
C GLU A 31 7.09 -0.28 33.85
N GLU A 32 6.66 -1.38 34.47
CA GLU A 32 7.46 -2.60 34.64
C GLU A 32 7.31 -3.61 33.49
N ILE A 33 6.39 -3.37 32.54
CA ILE A 33 6.12 -4.29 31.44
C ILE A 33 6.64 -3.70 30.13
N VAL A 34 7.50 -4.44 29.45
CA VAL A 34 8.00 -4.06 28.12
C VAL A 34 6.89 -4.24 27.08
N ASP A 35 6.70 -3.23 26.23
CA ASP A 35 5.76 -3.30 25.12
C ASP A 35 6.09 -4.44 24.16
N SER A 36 5.04 -5.07 23.61
CA SER A 36 5.17 -6.10 22.59
C SER A 36 4.32 -5.76 21.38
N ILE A 37 4.86 -6.03 20.19
CA ILE A 37 4.17 -5.83 18.91
C ILE A 37 3.77 -7.20 18.37
N SER A 38 2.49 -7.37 18.03
CA SER A 38 1.99 -8.56 17.37
C SER A 38 1.53 -8.27 15.94
N TRP A 39 1.87 -9.18 15.03
CA TRP A 39 1.51 -9.10 13.62
C TRP A 39 0.12 -9.71 13.39
N SER A 40 -0.87 -8.86 13.13
CA SER A 40 -2.29 -9.25 13.05
C SER A 40 -2.67 -10.10 11.82
N TRP A 41 -1.81 -10.19 10.81
CA TRP A 41 -2.10 -10.91 9.56
C TRP A 41 -1.68 -12.39 9.56
N GLU A 42 -0.99 -12.87 10.61
CA GLU A 42 -0.66 -14.29 10.80
C GLU A 42 -1.11 -14.73 12.19
N ARG A 43 -1.59 -15.97 12.32
CA ARG A 43 -2.05 -16.50 13.62
C ARG A 43 -0.93 -16.62 14.65
N SER A 44 0.33 -16.74 14.22
CA SER A 44 1.47 -16.75 15.13
C SER A 44 1.70 -15.40 15.81
N GLY A 45 1.13 -14.31 15.29
CA GLY A 45 1.46 -12.96 15.75
C GLY A 45 2.87 -12.52 15.38
N GLU A 46 3.62 -13.34 14.61
CA GLU A 46 4.99 -13.03 14.22
C GLU A 46 5.05 -12.31 12.88
N PHE A 47 5.88 -11.28 12.83
CA PHE A 47 6.18 -10.59 11.58
C PHE A 47 7.02 -11.48 10.67
N SER A 48 6.72 -11.45 9.36
CA SER A 48 7.64 -11.92 8.34
C SER A 48 7.55 -11.04 7.10
N ALA A 49 8.66 -10.90 6.36
CA ALA A 49 8.63 -10.18 5.10
C ALA A 49 7.60 -10.80 4.12
N ARG A 50 7.45 -12.13 4.13
CA ARG A 50 6.46 -12.85 3.32
C ARG A 50 5.03 -12.42 3.64
N SER A 51 4.64 -12.44 4.92
CA SER A 51 3.28 -12.08 5.35
C SER A 51 3.00 -10.59 5.15
N ALA A 52 4.00 -9.73 5.32
CA ALA A 52 3.89 -8.30 5.00
C ALA A 52 3.61 -8.05 3.51
N TYR A 53 4.33 -8.73 2.61
CA TYR A 53 4.08 -8.66 1.17
C TYR A 53 2.69 -9.20 0.81
N ALA A 54 2.27 -10.32 1.41
CA ALA A 54 0.94 -10.87 1.20
C ALA A 54 -0.16 -9.88 1.61
N ALA A 55 -0.06 -9.29 2.81
CA ALA A 55 -1.01 -8.28 3.30
C ALA A 55 -1.04 -7.04 2.39
N ARG A 56 0.14 -6.53 1.97
CA ARG A 56 0.28 -5.39 1.06
C ARG A 56 -0.47 -5.60 -0.27
N PHE A 57 -0.54 -6.83 -0.75
CA PHE A 57 -1.12 -7.19 -2.04
C PHE A 57 -2.43 -7.98 -1.95
N ALA A 58 -3.01 -8.15 -0.76
CA ALA A 58 -4.22 -8.95 -0.56
C ALA A 58 -5.41 -8.50 -1.43
N GLY A 59 -5.56 -7.19 -1.64
CA GLY A 59 -6.59 -6.61 -2.50
C GLY A 59 -6.16 -6.35 -3.94
N ARG A 60 -4.96 -6.75 -4.36
CA ARG A 60 -4.42 -6.41 -5.68
C ARG A 60 -4.88 -7.41 -6.73
N GLN A 61 -5.55 -6.92 -7.77
CA GLN A 61 -5.84 -7.73 -8.95
C GLN A 61 -4.57 -7.94 -9.78
N VAL A 62 -4.25 -9.20 -10.08
CA VAL A 62 -3.17 -9.54 -11.01
C VAL A 62 -3.66 -9.25 -12.43
N SER A 63 -2.89 -8.49 -13.20
CA SER A 63 -3.21 -8.25 -14.61
C SER A 63 -3.27 -9.58 -15.36
N PRO A 64 -4.36 -9.89 -16.10
CA PRO A 64 -4.49 -11.12 -16.88
C PRO A 64 -3.34 -11.32 -17.89
N THR A 65 -2.77 -10.21 -18.38
CA THR A 65 -1.67 -10.22 -19.36
C THR A 65 -0.29 -10.40 -18.72
N ALA A 66 -0.17 -10.28 -17.38
CA ALA A 66 1.12 -10.38 -16.69
C ALA A 66 1.79 -11.74 -16.95
N ALA A 67 1.05 -12.83 -16.81
CA ALA A 67 1.57 -14.16 -17.05
C ALA A 67 2.02 -14.33 -18.51
N PHE A 68 1.26 -13.82 -19.47
CA PHE A 68 1.63 -13.88 -20.88
C PHE A 68 2.93 -13.11 -21.17
N THR A 69 3.04 -11.87 -20.65
CA THR A 69 4.25 -11.05 -20.82
C THR A 69 5.48 -11.73 -20.23
N TRP A 70 5.40 -12.25 -19.00
CA TRP A 70 6.54 -12.85 -18.31
C TRP A 70 6.79 -14.33 -18.68
N ARG A 71 5.87 -15.02 -19.35
CA ARG A 71 6.13 -16.40 -19.86
C ARG A 71 6.60 -16.41 -21.31
N SER A 72 6.52 -15.29 -22.02
CA SER A 72 6.95 -15.20 -23.42
C SER A 72 8.44 -15.53 -23.59
N LYS A 73 8.78 -16.27 -24.65
CA LYS A 73 10.16 -16.55 -25.08
C LYS A 73 10.75 -15.39 -25.87
N THR A 74 10.61 -14.18 -25.35
CA THR A 74 11.12 -12.96 -25.98
C THR A 74 12.27 -12.37 -25.19
N PRO A 75 13.15 -11.56 -25.81
CA PRO A 75 14.20 -10.86 -25.09
C PRO A 75 13.65 -10.04 -23.93
N LEU A 76 14.44 -9.94 -22.86
CA LEU A 76 14.05 -9.26 -21.63
C LEU A 76 13.61 -7.81 -21.87
N ARG A 77 14.28 -7.10 -22.80
CA ARG A 77 13.91 -5.74 -23.22
C ARG A 77 12.48 -5.65 -23.75
N CYS A 78 12.06 -6.61 -24.57
CA CYS A 78 10.70 -6.67 -25.11
C CYS A 78 9.66 -6.90 -24.01
N ARG A 79 9.97 -7.81 -23.07
CA ARG A 79 9.10 -8.12 -21.93
C ARG A 79 8.92 -6.93 -20.99
N PHE A 80 10.02 -6.23 -20.68
CA PHE A 80 9.97 -5.00 -19.88
C PHE A 80 9.15 -3.91 -20.58
N PHE A 81 9.37 -3.70 -21.88
CA PHE A 81 8.60 -2.72 -22.64
C PHE A 81 7.10 -3.05 -22.63
N ALA A 82 6.74 -4.30 -22.93
CA ALA A 82 5.35 -4.76 -22.89
C ALA A 82 4.73 -4.60 -21.50
N TRP A 83 5.49 -4.89 -20.43
CA TRP A 83 5.05 -4.69 -19.05
C TRP A 83 4.78 -3.21 -18.74
N LEU A 84 5.65 -2.30 -19.16
CA LEU A 84 5.45 -0.86 -19.01
C LEU A 84 4.24 -0.39 -19.82
N ALA A 85 4.02 -0.92 -21.03
CA ALA A 85 2.86 -0.59 -21.84
C ALA A 85 1.55 -1.00 -21.16
N ILE A 86 1.47 -2.24 -20.65
CA ILE A 86 0.30 -2.76 -19.90
C ILE A 86 -0.01 -1.90 -18.67
N MET A 87 1.04 -1.44 -17.97
CA MET A 87 0.88 -0.57 -16.79
C MET A 87 0.58 0.90 -17.16
N ASN A 88 0.32 1.21 -18.43
CA ASN A 88 0.18 2.57 -18.96
C ASN A 88 1.36 3.45 -18.49
N ARG A 89 2.59 2.93 -18.53
CA ARG A 89 3.86 3.57 -18.12
C ARG A 89 4.74 4.02 -19.29
N CYS A 90 4.38 3.70 -20.53
CA CYS A 90 5.04 4.25 -21.73
C CYS A 90 4.47 5.64 -22.08
N TRP A 91 5.28 6.48 -22.73
CA TRP A 91 4.86 7.75 -23.30
C TRP A 91 4.35 7.54 -24.73
N THR A 92 3.14 7.00 -24.84
CA THR A 92 2.42 6.94 -26.12
C THR A 92 1.75 8.30 -26.41
N SER A 93 1.49 8.60 -27.69
CA SER A 93 0.79 9.83 -28.09
C SER A 93 -0.54 9.99 -27.32
N ASP A 94 -1.33 8.92 -27.16
CA ASP A 94 -2.57 8.92 -26.37
C ASP A 94 -2.39 9.31 -24.88
N ARG A 95 -1.24 8.96 -24.30
CA ARG A 95 -0.95 9.30 -22.90
C ARG A 95 -0.47 10.74 -22.76
N LEU A 96 0.32 11.21 -23.72
CA LEU A 96 0.74 12.60 -23.79
C LEU A 96 -0.49 13.50 -23.97
N ALA A 97 -1.40 13.15 -24.88
CA ALA A 97 -2.68 13.83 -25.11
C ALA A 97 -3.54 13.94 -23.83
N ARG A 98 -3.74 12.82 -23.11
CA ARG A 98 -4.49 12.80 -21.83
C ARG A 98 -3.88 13.68 -20.73
N ARG A 99 -2.61 14.04 -20.84
CA ARG A 99 -1.88 14.87 -19.87
C ARG A 99 -1.65 16.29 -20.37
N GLY A 100 -2.18 16.67 -21.54
CA GLY A 100 -2.00 18.00 -22.12
C GLY A 100 -0.56 18.30 -22.57
N LEU A 101 0.21 17.27 -22.92
CA LEU A 101 1.58 17.42 -23.44
C LEU A 101 1.59 17.38 -24.99
N PRO A 102 2.60 17.97 -25.66
CA PRO A 102 2.78 17.84 -27.11
C PRO A 102 2.88 16.37 -27.52
N HIS A 103 2.21 15.98 -28.60
CA HIS A 103 2.01 14.57 -28.98
C HIS A 103 1.76 14.34 -30.46
#